data_AF-A0A815ZIU6-F1
#
_entry.id   AF-A0A815ZIU6-F1
#
_cell.length_a   1.000
_cell.length_b   1.000
_cell.length_c   1.000
_cell.angle_alpha   90.00
_cell.angle_beta   90.00
_cell.angle_gamma   90.00
#
_symmetry.space_group_name_H-M   'P 1'
#
loop_
_entity.id
_entity.type
_entity.pdbx_description
1 polymer ?
#
loop_
_entity_poly.entity_id
_entity_poly.type
_entity_poly.pdbx_seq_one_letter_code
_entity_poly.pdbx_strand_id
1 'polypeptide(L)'
;MIHPLINLKPEEHELNEPAWELENSETMTRLIDTVYCLKPFFEMNDCLEFIRGNASKKIFFISSGTLGKEIVPQIAEWSQVHGIYIFCGNILYHKDWAINYCDHITSILEHQDDLLLRLTRDIAEYLEKKGDHYSALGETVKVKHCYAWAIKLLLRTRDMGGRNYQDMHDRLMRKFAKAEISREESENNVIQRIK
;
A
#
# COMPACT_ATOMS: atom_id res chain seq x y z
N MET A 1 29.77 -25.59 -2.49
CA MET A 1 28.91 -26.71 -2.95
C MET A 1 27.66 -26.69 -2.10
N ILE A 2 26.60 -25.96 -2.48
CA ILE A 2 25.51 -26.31 -3.43
C ILE A 2 24.60 -27.44 -2.90
N HIS A 3 23.40 -26.99 -2.47
CA HIS A 3 22.02 -27.54 -2.40
C HIS A 3 21.69 -28.97 -2.89
N PRO A 4 20.60 -29.60 -2.38
CA PRO A 4 19.19 -29.24 -2.72
C PRO A 4 18.22 -29.23 -1.51
N LEU A 5 17.35 -28.22 -1.31
CA LEU A 5 16.04 -27.99 -1.95
C LEU A 5 15.17 -29.25 -2.02
N ILE A 6 14.42 -29.52 -0.94
CA ILE A 6 13.32 -30.49 -0.96
C ILE A 6 12.06 -29.79 -1.47
N ASN A 7 11.64 -30.29 -2.61
CA ASN A 7 10.46 -29.92 -3.39
C ASN A 7 9.27 -30.70 -2.81
N LEU A 8 8.39 -30.04 -2.05
CA LEU A 8 7.10 -30.64 -1.67
C LEU A 8 6.09 -30.30 -2.77
N LYS A 9 5.74 -31.31 -3.59
CA LYS A 9 4.61 -31.23 -4.51
C LYS A 9 3.30 -31.11 -3.70
N PRO A 10 2.30 -30.33 -4.16
CA PRO A 10 0.97 -30.39 -3.59
C PRO A 10 0.29 -31.69 -4.03
N GLU A 11 -0.33 -32.39 -3.09
CA GLU A 11 -1.24 -33.50 -3.37
C GLU A 11 -2.46 -32.97 -4.12
N GLU A 12 -2.76 -33.63 -5.24
CA GLU A 12 -3.92 -33.40 -6.08
C GLU A 12 -5.18 -33.78 -5.29
N HIS A 13 -5.91 -32.78 -4.82
CA HIS A 13 -7.32 -32.92 -4.50
C HIS A 13 -8.09 -32.03 -5.48
N GLU A 14 -8.73 -32.66 -6.47
CA GLU A 14 -9.74 -32.06 -7.32
C GLU A 14 -10.86 -31.49 -6.45
N LEU A 15 -10.72 -30.22 -6.09
CA LEU A 15 -11.82 -29.37 -5.68
C LEU A 15 -12.11 -28.50 -6.89
N ASN A 16 -13.34 -28.61 -7.40
CA ASN A 16 -13.88 -27.75 -8.43
C ASN A 16 -13.61 -26.29 -8.06
N GLU A 17 -12.55 -25.69 -8.60
CA GLU A 17 -12.31 -24.25 -8.48
C GLU A 17 -13.45 -23.56 -9.22
N PRO A 18 -14.35 -22.86 -8.51
CA PRO A 18 -15.42 -22.17 -9.17
C PRO A 18 -14.80 -21.00 -9.93
N ALA A 19 -15.24 -20.82 -11.18
CA ALA A 19 -14.69 -19.88 -12.17
C ALA A 19 -14.59 -18.40 -11.75
N TRP A 20 -15.00 -18.03 -10.52
CA TRP A 20 -14.87 -16.69 -9.95
C TRP A 20 -13.52 -16.42 -9.24
N GLU A 21 -12.70 -17.44 -8.95
CA GLU A 21 -11.34 -17.22 -8.42
C GLU A 21 -10.34 -16.77 -9.51
N LEU A 22 -10.61 -17.12 -10.78
CA LEU A 22 -9.69 -16.83 -11.89
C LEU A 22 -9.64 -15.34 -12.27
N GLU A 23 -10.75 -14.60 -12.22
CA GLU A 23 -10.77 -13.17 -12.63
C GLU A 23 -10.17 -12.25 -11.57
N ASN A 24 -10.26 -12.60 -10.28
CA ASN A 24 -9.64 -11.83 -9.19
C ASN A 24 -8.17 -12.21 -8.94
N SER A 25 -7.73 -13.36 -9.46
CA SER A 25 -6.37 -13.90 -9.28
C SER A 25 -5.29 -12.97 -9.84
N GLU A 26 -5.47 -12.38 -11.02
CA GLU A 26 -4.44 -11.52 -11.62
C GLU A 26 -4.33 -10.16 -10.90
N THR A 27 -5.46 -9.57 -10.53
CA THR A 27 -5.51 -8.36 -9.69
C THR A 27 -4.83 -8.62 -8.36
N MET A 28 -5.22 -9.67 -7.67
CA MET A 28 -4.63 -10.07 -6.40
C MET A 28 -3.16 -10.45 -6.56
N THR A 29 -2.72 -11.07 -7.66
CA THR A 29 -1.31 -11.42 -7.90
C THR A 29 -0.45 -10.17 -8.11
N ARG A 30 -0.92 -9.20 -8.90
CA ARG A 30 -0.24 -7.90 -9.09
C ARG A 30 -0.20 -7.07 -7.81
N LEU A 31 -1.17 -7.29 -6.93
CA LEU A 31 -1.33 -6.63 -5.65
C LEU A 31 -0.52 -7.31 -4.52
N ILE A 32 -0.48 -8.64 -4.44
CA ILE A 32 0.12 -9.44 -3.36
C ILE A 32 1.65 -9.54 -3.47
N ASP A 33 2.26 -9.17 -4.61
CA ASP A 33 3.72 -9.12 -4.69
C ASP A 33 4.29 -8.12 -3.64
N THR A 34 5.46 -8.48 -3.09
CA THR A 34 6.21 -8.01 -1.90
C THR A 34 6.27 -6.51 -1.57
N VAL A 35 5.64 -5.63 -2.36
CA VAL A 35 5.62 -4.17 -2.18
C VAL A 35 4.35 -3.69 -1.48
N TYR A 36 3.21 -4.36 -1.68
CA TYR A 36 2.02 -4.07 -0.87
C TYR A 36 1.89 -5.15 0.20
N CYS A 37 1.95 -4.75 1.47
CA CYS A 37 1.63 -5.64 2.58
C CYS A 37 0.12 -5.89 2.65
N LEU A 38 -0.46 -6.47 1.60
CA LEU A 38 -1.88 -6.73 1.52
C LEU A 38 -2.24 -7.91 2.39
N LYS A 39 -3.40 -7.76 3.03
CA LYS A 39 -4.02 -8.82 3.80
C LYS A 39 -5.44 -8.99 3.24
N PRO A 40 -5.69 -10.01 2.41
CA PRO A 40 -7.04 -10.29 1.94
C PRO A 40 -7.89 -10.84 3.09
N PHE A 41 -9.19 -10.55 3.02
CA PHE A 41 -10.21 -11.09 3.92
C PHE A 41 -11.39 -11.55 3.06
N PHE A 42 -11.91 -12.72 3.40
CA PHE A 42 -13.13 -13.28 2.79
C PHE A 42 -14.34 -13.11 3.70
N GLU A 43 -14.09 -12.98 5.01
CA GLU A 43 -15.10 -12.76 6.03
C GLU A 43 -15.04 -11.32 6.56
N MET A 44 -16.19 -10.65 6.63
CA MET A 44 -16.29 -9.27 7.10
C MET A 44 -15.80 -9.11 8.54
N ASN A 45 -16.14 -10.06 9.43
CA ASN A 45 -15.77 -9.99 10.84
C ASN A 45 -14.25 -10.06 11.03
N ASP A 46 -13.56 -10.96 10.34
CA ASP A 46 -12.10 -11.07 10.38
C ASP A 46 -11.42 -9.78 9.94
N CYS A 47 -11.99 -9.13 8.91
CA CYS A 47 -11.50 -7.83 8.45
C CYS A 47 -11.67 -6.75 9.52
N LEU A 48 -12.85 -6.64 10.11
CA LEU A 48 -13.14 -5.66 11.17
C LEU A 48 -12.27 -5.87 12.41
N GLU A 49 -12.09 -7.11 12.84
CA GLU A 49 -11.22 -7.47 13.96
C GLU A 49 -9.76 -7.12 13.66
N PHE A 50 -9.29 -7.39 12.45
CA PHE A 50 -7.94 -7.01 12.05
C PHE A 50 -7.73 -5.49 12.07
N ILE A 51 -8.65 -4.72 11.49
CA ILE A 51 -8.55 -3.26 11.48
C ILE A 51 -8.59 -2.72 12.92
N ARG A 52 -9.45 -3.28 13.78
CA ARG A 52 -9.54 -2.90 15.20
C ARG A 52 -8.26 -3.24 15.97
N GLY A 53 -7.70 -4.42 15.76
CA GLY A 53 -6.47 -4.89 16.41
C GLY A 53 -5.19 -4.14 15.97
N ASN A 54 -5.25 -3.39 14.87
CA ASN A 54 -4.10 -2.64 14.33
C ASN A 54 -4.25 -1.12 14.46
N ALA A 55 -4.82 -0.64 15.58
CA ALA A 55 -5.06 0.79 15.84
C ALA A 55 -3.82 1.70 15.74
N SER A 56 -2.61 1.16 15.91
CA SER A 56 -1.35 1.92 15.79
C SER A 56 -0.83 2.04 14.34
N LYS A 57 -1.43 1.32 13.39
CA LYS A 57 -1.06 1.35 11.97
C LYS A 57 -2.03 2.22 11.19
N LYS A 58 -1.59 2.66 10.00
CA LYS A 58 -2.47 3.29 9.01
C LYS A 58 -2.82 2.27 7.94
N ILE A 59 -4.09 2.14 7.64
CA ILE A 59 -4.67 1.12 6.77
C ILE A 59 -5.25 1.81 5.54
N PHE A 60 -4.84 1.33 4.37
CA PHE A 60 -5.44 1.67 3.09
C PHE A 60 -6.41 0.53 2.76
N PHE A 61 -7.69 0.79 2.86
CA PHE A 61 -8.73 -0.22 2.78
C PHE A 61 -9.31 -0.30 1.38
N ILE A 62 -9.37 -1.50 0.79
CA ILE A 62 -9.94 -1.75 -0.53
C ILE A 62 -11.15 -2.66 -0.32
N SER A 63 -12.28 -2.33 -0.95
CA SER A 63 -13.48 -3.15 -0.92
C SER A 63 -14.16 -3.22 -2.26
N SER A 64 -14.94 -4.28 -2.49
CA SER A 64 -15.89 -4.29 -3.59
C SER A 64 -17.01 -3.28 -3.33
N GLY A 65 -17.76 -2.90 -4.36
CA GLY A 65 -18.90 -2.01 -4.18
C GLY A 65 -19.98 -2.57 -3.25
N THR A 66 -20.25 -3.88 -3.33
CA THR A 66 -21.29 -4.53 -2.51
C THR A 66 -20.86 -4.66 -1.06
N LEU A 67 -19.66 -5.20 -0.80
CA LEU A 67 -19.13 -5.32 0.57
C LEU A 67 -18.84 -3.95 1.18
N GLY A 68 -18.42 -2.99 0.36
CA GLY A 68 -18.19 -1.60 0.75
C GLY A 68 -19.41 -0.99 1.43
N LYS A 69 -20.62 -1.25 0.89
CA LYS A 69 -21.88 -0.76 1.45
C LYS A 69 -22.10 -1.19 2.91
N GLU A 70 -21.61 -2.37 3.28
CA GLU A 70 -21.78 -2.93 4.63
C GLU A 70 -20.66 -2.53 5.59
N ILE A 71 -19.41 -2.52 5.12
CA ILE A 71 -18.24 -2.31 5.97
C ILE A 71 -17.86 -0.84 6.14
N VAL A 72 -18.03 0.00 5.10
CA VAL A 72 -17.66 1.44 5.17
C VAL A 72 -18.38 2.18 6.30
N PRO A 73 -19.70 2.01 6.50
CA PRO A 73 -20.40 2.64 7.63
C PRO A 73 -19.78 2.35 9.00
N GLN A 74 -19.14 1.18 9.14
CA GLN A 74 -18.59 0.72 10.42
C GLN A 74 -17.18 1.28 10.67
N ILE A 75 -16.41 1.57 9.62
CA ILE A 75 -14.99 1.93 9.71
C ILE A 75 -14.69 3.38 9.26
N ALA A 76 -15.66 4.10 8.69
CA ALA A 76 -15.45 5.44 8.13
C ALA A 76 -14.80 6.41 9.13
N GLU A 77 -15.20 6.35 10.39
CA GLU A 77 -14.70 7.22 11.48
C GLU A 77 -13.44 6.67 12.18
N TRP A 78 -12.94 5.50 11.77
CA TRP A 78 -11.83 4.86 12.46
C TRP A 78 -10.52 5.53 12.07
N SER A 79 -9.87 6.20 13.02
CA SER A 79 -8.64 6.97 12.77
C SER A 79 -7.49 6.17 12.15
N GLN A 80 -7.47 4.84 12.30
CA GLN A 80 -6.48 3.96 11.67
C GLN A 80 -6.74 3.75 10.17
N VAL A 81 -7.95 4.00 9.67
CA VAL A 81 -8.27 3.94 8.25
C VAL A 81 -7.82 5.25 7.60
N HIS A 82 -6.80 5.16 6.76
CA HIS A 82 -6.19 6.30 6.09
C HIS A 82 -6.89 6.67 4.78
N GLY A 83 -7.43 5.67 4.09
CA GLY A 83 -8.18 5.86 2.86
C GLY A 83 -8.99 4.63 2.51
N ILE A 84 -10.14 4.85 1.90
CA ILE A 84 -11.07 3.80 1.47
C ILE A 84 -11.22 3.85 -0.06
N TYR A 85 -10.94 2.73 -0.72
CA TYR A 85 -11.00 2.58 -2.16
C TYR A 85 -12.08 1.54 -2.48
N ILE A 86 -13.08 1.95 -3.26
CA ILE A 86 -14.13 1.06 -3.72
C ILE A 86 -13.80 0.64 -5.14
N PHE A 87 -13.55 -0.66 -5.34
CA PHE A 87 -13.27 -1.24 -6.64
C PHE A 87 -14.50 -2.03 -7.12
N CYS A 88 -15.17 -1.57 -8.17
CA CYS A 88 -16.44 -2.15 -8.60
C CYS A 88 -16.68 -1.97 -10.10
N GLY A 89 -17.36 -2.91 -10.75
CA GLY A 89 -17.71 -2.81 -12.18
C GLY A 89 -18.92 -1.92 -12.51
N ASN A 90 -19.54 -1.27 -11.51
CA ASN A 90 -20.69 -0.40 -11.71
C ASN A 90 -20.69 0.77 -10.71
N ILE A 91 -19.91 1.83 -11.01
CA ILE A 91 -19.79 3.01 -10.15
C ILE A 91 -21.14 3.66 -9.90
N LEU A 92 -22.00 3.77 -10.92
CA LEU A 92 -23.29 4.46 -10.80
C LEU A 92 -24.17 3.81 -9.73
N TYR A 93 -24.24 2.49 -9.70
CA TYR A 93 -25.01 1.75 -8.69
C TYR A 93 -24.45 1.97 -7.27
N HIS A 94 -23.13 1.98 -7.11
CA HIS A 94 -22.52 2.13 -5.79
C HIS A 94 -22.41 3.60 -5.31
N LYS A 95 -22.56 4.57 -6.21
CA LYS A 95 -22.54 6.00 -5.87
C LYS A 95 -23.66 6.39 -4.90
N ASP A 96 -24.84 5.77 -5.02
CA ASP A 96 -26.02 6.12 -4.23
C ASP A 96 -25.84 5.93 -2.73
N TRP A 97 -25.12 4.88 -2.31
CA TRP A 97 -24.79 4.69 -0.89
C TRP A 97 -23.48 5.40 -0.52
N ALA A 98 -22.51 5.42 -1.43
CA ALA A 98 -21.17 5.98 -1.18
C ALA A 98 -21.19 7.50 -0.96
N ILE A 99 -22.17 8.22 -1.53
CA ILE A 99 -22.31 9.67 -1.34
C ILE A 99 -22.49 10.05 0.14
N ASN A 100 -23.05 9.16 0.96
CA ASN A 100 -23.20 9.40 2.40
C ASN A 100 -21.87 9.33 3.16
N TYR A 101 -20.79 8.89 2.50
CA TYR A 101 -19.46 8.71 3.06
C TYR A 101 -18.39 9.35 2.16
N CYS A 102 -18.75 10.35 1.35
CA CYS A 102 -17.85 10.97 0.37
C CYS A 102 -16.60 11.61 1.01
N ASP A 103 -16.69 12.03 2.28
CA ASP A 103 -15.54 12.58 3.03
C ASP A 103 -14.54 11.51 3.49
N HIS A 104 -14.94 10.23 3.52
CA HIS A 104 -14.10 9.10 3.95
C HIS A 104 -13.66 8.22 2.78
N ILE A 105 -14.45 8.16 1.71
CA ILE A 105 -14.14 7.40 0.50
C ILE A 105 -13.16 8.19 -0.36
N THR A 106 -11.95 7.64 -0.52
CA THR A 106 -10.87 8.26 -1.29
C THR A 106 -11.13 8.18 -2.80
N SER A 107 -11.65 7.06 -3.29
CA SER A 107 -11.98 6.87 -4.70
C SER A 107 -12.92 5.68 -4.92
N ILE A 108 -13.75 5.76 -5.97
CA ILE A 108 -14.48 4.63 -6.54
C ILE A 108 -13.92 4.40 -7.94
N LEU A 109 -13.54 3.17 -8.25
CA LEU A 109 -12.69 2.82 -9.40
C LEU A 109 -13.26 1.58 -10.10
N GLU A 110 -13.29 1.59 -11.43
CA GLU A 110 -13.75 0.48 -12.27
C GLU A 110 -12.61 -0.37 -12.84
N HIS A 111 -11.46 0.25 -13.07
CA HIS A 111 -10.33 -0.41 -13.71
C HIS A 111 -9.20 -0.70 -12.72
N GLN A 112 -8.59 -1.88 -12.88
CA GLN A 112 -7.52 -2.35 -12.02
C GLN A 112 -6.30 -1.43 -12.06
N ASP A 113 -5.91 -0.92 -13.24
CA ASP A 113 -4.75 -0.04 -13.35
C ASP A 113 -5.00 1.31 -12.66
N ASP A 114 -6.22 1.83 -12.72
CA ASP A 114 -6.59 3.06 -11.99
C ASP A 114 -6.50 2.85 -10.47
N LEU A 115 -6.96 1.69 -9.97
CA LEU A 115 -6.82 1.31 -8.57
C LEU A 115 -5.36 1.22 -8.16
N LEU A 116 -4.55 0.49 -8.93
CA LEU A 116 -3.12 0.32 -8.65
C LEU A 116 -2.41 1.67 -8.65
N LEU A 117 -2.59 2.46 -9.70
CA LEU A 117 -1.99 3.79 -9.82
C LEU A 117 -2.38 4.69 -8.65
N ARG A 118 -3.68 4.77 -8.36
CA ARG A 118 -4.19 5.62 -7.29
C ARG A 118 -3.65 5.20 -5.92
N LEU A 119 -3.73 3.91 -5.61
CA LEU A 119 -3.25 3.36 -4.35
C LEU A 119 -1.73 3.56 -4.18
N THR A 120 -0.94 3.30 -5.24
CA THR A 120 0.52 3.49 -5.23
C THR A 120 0.88 4.92 -4.84
N ARG A 121 0.23 5.88 -5.51
CA ARG A 121 0.46 7.30 -5.31
C ARG A 121 0.14 7.71 -3.88
N ASP A 122 -1.05 7.33 -3.39
CA ASP A 122 -1.52 7.74 -2.07
C ASP A 122 -0.66 7.11 -0.95
N ILE A 123 -0.19 5.86 -1.12
CA ILE A 123 0.77 5.23 -0.20
C ILE A 123 2.14 5.91 -0.28
N ALA A 124 2.64 6.22 -1.48
CA ALA A 124 3.93 6.89 -1.66
C ALA A 124 3.94 8.28 -1.02
N GLU A 125 2.86 9.05 -1.17
CA GLU A 125 2.68 10.36 -0.52
C GLU A 125 2.63 10.24 1.01
N TYR A 126 1.92 9.23 1.54
CA TYR A 126 1.92 8.96 2.97
C TYR A 126 3.31 8.64 3.50
N LEU A 127 4.05 7.77 2.81
CA LEU A 127 5.44 7.42 3.16
C LEU A 127 6.37 8.64 3.06
N GLU A 128 6.18 9.50 2.06
CA GLU A 128 6.94 10.75 1.93
C GLU A 128 6.73 11.64 3.16
N LYS A 129 5.47 11.92 3.52
CA LYS A 129 5.14 12.76 4.69
C LYS A 129 5.67 12.16 5.98
N LYS A 130 5.60 10.83 6.12
CA LYS A 130 6.14 10.11 7.28
C LYS A 130 7.67 10.19 7.33
N GLY A 131 8.34 10.11 6.18
CA GLY A 131 9.77 10.32 6.05
C GLY A 131 10.18 11.75 6.41
N ASP A 132 9.43 12.75 5.94
CA ASP A 132 9.66 14.16 6.29
C ASP A 132 9.52 14.39 7.81
N HIS A 133 8.51 13.77 8.44
CA HIS A 133 8.33 13.81 9.90
C HIS A 133 9.52 13.19 10.64
N TYR A 134 9.96 11.99 10.24
CA TYR A 134 11.15 11.37 10.83
C TYR A 134 12.43 12.17 10.58
N SER A 135 12.50 12.89 9.46
CA SER A 135 13.63 13.75 9.15
C SER A 135 13.68 14.94 10.11
N ALA A 136 12.53 15.51 10.47
CA ALA A 136 12.44 16.57 11.47
C ALA A 136 12.85 16.08 12.88
N LEU A 137 12.68 14.79 13.16
CA LEU A 137 13.08 14.16 14.43
C LEU A 137 14.54 13.64 14.43
N GLY A 138 15.26 13.73 13.30
CA GLY A 138 16.62 13.19 13.17
C GLY A 138 16.69 11.66 13.12
N GLU A 139 15.57 10.96 12.87
CA GLU A 139 15.50 9.49 12.86
C GLU A 139 15.94 8.89 11.50
N THR A 140 17.22 9.07 11.15
CA THR A 140 17.79 8.80 9.82
C THR A 140 17.47 7.41 9.26
N VAL A 141 17.45 6.36 10.09
CA VAL A 141 17.12 4.99 9.64
C VAL A 141 15.67 4.91 9.15
N LYS A 142 14.73 5.50 9.88
CA LYS A 142 13.31 5.48 9.52
C LYS A 142 13.02 6.37 8.30
N VAL A 143 13.73 7.49 8.17
CA VAL A 143 13.67 8.36 6.99
C VAL A 143 14.01 7.57 5.72
N LYS A 144 15.17 6.91 5.72
CA LYS A 144 15.64 6.08 4.61
C LYS A 144 14.65 4.99 4.26
N HIS A 145 14.14 4.30 5.28
CA HIS A 145 13.14 3.25 5.09
C HIS A 145 11.88 3.80 4.39
N CYS A 146 11.33 4.93 4.85
CA CYS A 146 10.13 5.51 4.24
C CYS A 146 10.34 5.87 2.77
N TYR A 147 11.41 6.61 2.46
CA TYR A 147 11.67 7.03 1.08
C TYR A 147 12.00 5.84 0.17
N ALA A 148 12.78 4.87 0.64
CA ALA A 148 13.11 3.68 -0.14
C ALA A 148 11.86 2.88 -0.52
N TRP A 149 10.91 2.71 0.42
CA TRP A 149 9.64 2.04 0.12
C TRP A 149 8.78 2.84 -0.86
N ALA A 150 8.69 4.16 -0.71
CA ALA A 150 7.95 5.01 -1.64
C ALA A 150 8.54 4.94 -3.07
N ILE A 151 9.87 4.96 -3.20
CA ILE A 151 10.57 4.81 -4.48
C ILE A 151 10.27 3.43 -5.09
N LYS A 152 10.38 2.35 -4.29
CA LYS A 152 10.11 0.97 -4.74
C LYS A 152 8.69 0.81 -5.28
N LEU A 153 7.71 1.43 -4.61
CA LEU A 153 6.31 1.48 -5.04
C LEU A 153 6.18 2.14 -6.43
N LEU A 154 6.72 3.34 -6.59
CA LEU A 154 6.60 4.10 -7.83
C LEU A 154 7.31 3.46 -9.02
N LEU A 155 8.45 2.79 -8.79
CA LEU A 155 9.15 2.06 -9.85
C LEU A 155 8.30 0.96 -10.49
N ARG A 156 7.40 0.34 -9.73
CA ARG A 156 6.51 -0.72 -10.24
C ARG A 156 5.36 -0.19 -11.08
N THR A 157 4.96 1.05 -10.86
CA THR A 157 3.92 1.70 -11.66
C THR A 157 4.45 2.68 -12.67
N ARG A 158 5.77 2.71 -12.89
CA ARG A 158 6.43 3.71 -13.73
C ARG A 158 5.88 3.71 -15.16
N ASP A 159 5.69 2.52 -15.72
CA ASP A 159 5.23 2.37 -17.11
C ASP A 159 3.74 2.72 -17.27
N MET A 160 2.99 2.80 -16.16
CA MET A 160 1.55 3.12 -16.12
C MET A 160 1.28 4.59 -15.74
N GLY A 161 2.11 5.19 -14.87
CA GLY A 161 1.79 6.45 -14.19
C GLY A 161 2.09 7.75 -14.95
N GLY A 162 2.85 7.66 -16.06
CA GLY A 162 3.22 8.85 -16.83
C GLY A 162 4.04 9.88 -16.03
N ARG A 163 3.99 11.15 -16.45
CA ARG A 163 4.91 12.21 -15.96
C ARG A 163 4.81 12.48 -14.45
N ASN A 164 3.60 12.50 -13.89
CA ASN A 164 3.41 12.83 -12.47
C ASN A 164 4.11 11.85 -11.52
N TYR A 165 4.18 10.57 -11.89
CA TYR A 165 4.82 9.53 -11.08
C TYR A 165 6.34 9.62 -11.20
N GLN A 166 6.85 9.98 -12.38
CA GLN A 166 8.26 10.26 -12.58
C GLN A 166 8.72 11.45 -11.74
N ASP A 167 7.96 12.55 -11.72
CA ASP A 167 8.28 13.74 -10.93
C ASP A 167 8.30 13.43 -9.42
N MET A 168 7.35 12.61 -8.95
CA MET A 168 7.30 12.13 -7.57
C MET A 168 8.48 11.22 -7.24
N HIS A 169 8.81 10.29 -8.13
CA HIS A 169 9.96 9.40 -7.99
C HIS A 169 11.26 10.21 -7.87
N ASP A 170 11.48 11.17 -8.76
CA ASP A 170 12.71 11.98 -8.77
C ASP A 170 12.80 12.88 -7.53
N ARG A 171 11.66 13.39 -7.05
CA ARG A 171 11.59 14.11 -5.77
C ARG A 171 12.02 13.23 -4.61
N LEU A 172 11.50 12.01 -4.52
CA LEU A 172 11.84 11.07 -3.46
C LEU A 172 13.31 10.61 -3.53
N MET A 173 13.85 10.39 -4.72
CA MET A 173 15.26 10.06 -4.93
C MET A 173 16.18 11.16 -4.38
N ARG A 174 15.85 12.45 -4.63
CA ARG A 174 16.60 13.58 -4.06
C ARG A 174 16.54 13.59 -2.53
N LYS A 175 15.36 13.35 -1.94
CA LYS A 175 15.19 13.26 -0.48
C LYS A 175 15.98 12.11 0.13
N PHE A 176 15.97 10.94 -0.52
CA PHE A 176 16.73 9.77 -0.10
C PHE A 176 18.24 10.05 -0.12
N ALA A 177 18.77 10.60 -1.23
CA ALA A 177 20.20 10.94 -1.34
C ALA A 177 20.65 11.94 -0.27
N LYS A 178 19.82 12.95 0.05
CA LYS A 178 20.12 13.90 1.13
C LYS A 178 20.23 13.22 2.50
N ALA A 179 19.38 12.22 2.75
CA ALA A 179 19.40 11.44 4.00
C ALA A 179 20.62 10.50 4.10
N GLU A 180 21.21 10.09 2.96
CA GLU A 180 22.49 9.35 2.93
C GLU A 180 23.66 10.25 3.33
N ILE A 181 23.80 11.41 2.67
CA ILE A 181 24.91 12.36 2.91
C ILE A 181 24.95 12.83 4.37
N SER A 182 23.78 13.18 4.94
CA SER A 182 23.67 13.66 6.32
C SER A 182 24.17 12.62 7.36
N ARG A 183 24.11 11.33 7.02
CA ARG A 183 24.60 10.25 7.88
C ARG A 183 26.12 10.16 7.84
N GLU A 184 26.71 10.19 6.65
CA GLU A 184 28.17 10.12 6.48
C GLU A 184 28.88 11.29 7.17
N GLU A 185 28.31 12.50 7.09
CA GLU A 185 28.81 13.66 7.83
C GLU A 185 28.72 13.48 9.35
N SER A 186 27.64 12.87 9.85
CA SER A 186 27.49 12.59 11.29
C SER A 186 28.49 11.54 11.78
N GLU A 187 28.72 10.47 11.01
CA GLU A 187 29.66 9.39 11.35
C GLU A 187 31.11 9.89 11.29
N ASN A 188 31.46 10.68 10.26
CA ASN A 188 32.79 11.28 10.12
C ASN A 188 33.11 12.28 11.25
N ASN A 189 32.13 13.08 11.69
CA ASN A 189 32.31 14.00 12.82
C ASN A 189 32.50 13.28 14.17
N VAL A 190 31.85 12.12 14.37
CA VAL A 190 32.08 11.29 15.56
C VAL A 190 33.50 10.73 15.56
N ILE A 191 33.98 10.23 14.41
CA ILE A 191 35.34 9.69 14.28
C ILE A 191 36.42 10.76 14.51
N GLN A 192 36.20 11.99 14.04
CA GLN A 192 37.15 13.10 14.24
C GLN A 192 37.21 13.61 15.69
N ARG A 193 36.16 13.42 16.50
CA ARG A 193 36.14 13.80 17.93
C ARG A 193 36.80 12.79 18.86
N ILE A 194 37.07 11.57 18.37
CA ILE A 194 37.70 10.48 19.14
C ILE A 194 39.23 10.44 18.92
N LYS A 195 39.75 11.26 17.98
CA LYS A 195 41.19 11.45 17.74
C LYS A 195 41.67 12.73 18.41
#